data_AF-A0AAU9DI48-F1
#
_entry.id   AF-A0AAU9DI48-F1
#
_cell.length_a   1.000
_cell.length_b   1.000
_cell.length_c   1.000
_cell.angle_alpha   90.00
_cell.angle_beta   90.00
_cell.angle_gamma   90.00
#
_symmetry.space_group_name_H-M   'P 1'
#
loop_
_entity.id
_entity.type
_entity.pdbx_description
1 polymer ?
#
loop_
_entity_poly.entity_id
_entity_poly.type
_entity_poly.pdbx_seq_one_letter_code
_entity_poly.pdbx_strand_id
1 'polypeptide(L)'
;MEKELKEKLPRIIIFIILILLIPVLKPMIFGHSVKEIRTKMEQELKKDYGEDFIVENIGTRSANGEKFYQAEIYPKSIIGTNKEYDSYYHARASVDILPFGRLGGVGDNYGVIKMNDEAENYLLLKSKKIFGNKIRIKSRVKYSEKKGDGYLQYLECGFQEKMKAVKEDLKNKRLELTLYIYIFDRIDNEKEKEERRKEIYKYIQYLKKEGLFKYLEMGVIFIDERVLAPGYYDYTYEIKHGKKVALTVEGEKVYMPPMKLRKEMSGKLEDEVKKMSDYELIKRMNRISKSELSYKELEKYNAQRQCWIYSIGMLEANYKSSITKEDKDRKYDKLSDIKIDNYITYIYINKKGDE
;
A
#
# COMPACT_ATOMS: atom_id res chain seq x y z
N MET A 1 -30.47 58.90 37.56
CA MET A 1 -29.75 58.33 36.39
C MET A 1 -28.62 57.38 36.80
N GLU A 2 -27.65 57.78 37.64
CA GLU A 2 -26.58 56.87 38.12
C GLU A 2 -27.06 55.64 38.92
N LYS A 3 -28.11 55.80 39.73
CA LYS A 3 -28.64 54.72 40.58
C LYS A 3 -29.30 53.59 39.78
N GLU A 4 -30.05 53.93 38.73
CA GLU A 4 -30.64 52.95 37.79
C GLU A 4 -29.56 52.23 36.96
N LEU A 5 -28.49 52.93 36.59
CA LEU A 5 -27.39 52.33 35.84
C LEU A 5 -26.67 51.29 36.71
N LYS A 6 -26.42 51.58 37.99
CA LYS A 6 -25.82 50.65 38.97
C LYS A 6 -26.67 49.39 39.22
N GLU A 7 -27.99 49.47 39.18
CA GLU A 7 -28.88 48.30 39.34
C GLU A 7 -29.00 47.45 38.06
N LYS A 8 -28.93 48.07 36.88
CA LYS A 8 -29.03 47.38 35.59
C LYS A 8 -27.69 46.80 35.11
N LEU A 9 -26.56 47.37 35.53
CA LEU A 9 -25.21 46.97 35.12
C LEU A 9 -24.90 45.48 35.44
N PRO A 10 -25.22 44.91 36.62
CA PRO A 10 -25.03 43.49 36.88
C PRO A 10 -25.84 42.58 35.95
N ARG A 11 -27.08 42.97 35.61
CA ARG A 11 -27.94 42.22 34.69
C ARG A 11 -27.42 42.26 33.25
N ILE A 12 -26.92 43.42 32.82
CA ILE A 12 -26.28 43.59 31.51
C ILE A 12 -24.99 42.76 31.44
N ILE A 13 -24.17 42.76 32.49
CA ILE A 13 -22.96 41.93 32.58
C ILE A 13 -23.30 40.43 32.52
N ILE A 14 -24.30 39.97 33.27
CA ILE A 14 -24.76 38.57 33.23
C ILE A 14 -25.24 38.20 31.82
N PHE A 15 -25.99 39.08 31.16
CA PHE A 15 -26.47 38.85 29.79
C PHE A 15 -25.34 38.77 28.77
N ILE A 16 -24.34 39.66 28.86
CA ILE A 16 -23.13 39.60 28.02
C ILE A 16 -22.35 38.31 28.27
N ILE A 17 -22.18 37.91 29.54
CA ILE A 17 -21.51 36.65 29.91
C ILE A 17 -22.26 35.44 29.34
N LEU A 18 -23.59 35.42 29.42
CA LEU A 18 -24.41 34.35 28.85
C LEU A 18 -24.25 34.28 27.32
N ILE A 19 -24.25 35.43 26.62
CA ILE A 19 -24.01 35.47 25.17
C ILE A 19 -22.61 34.95 24.82
N LEU A 20 -21.58 35.34 25.59
CA LEU A 20 -20.20 34.88 25.41
C LEU A 20 -20.04 33.37 25.72
N LEU A 21 -20.90 32.80 26.55
CA LEU A 21 -20.92 31.37 26.88
C LEU A 21 -21.61 30.49 25.83
N ILE A 22 -22.54 31.03 25.02
CA ILE A 22 -23.23 30.29 23.95
C ILE A 22 -22.27 29.52 23.02
N PRO A 23 -21.20 30.13 22.45
CA PRO A 23 -20.28 29.41 21.57
C PRO A 23 -19.47 28.32 22.29
N VAL A 24 -19.31 28.41 23.61
CA VAL A 24 -18.62 27.41 24.44
C VAL A 24 -19.57 26.26 24.82
N LEU A 25 -20.85 26.56 25.04
CA LEU A 25 -21.87 25.59 25.45
C LEU A 25 -22.47 24.79 24.28
N LYS A 26 -22.52 25.38 23.07
CA LYS A 26 -23.12 24.73 21.89
C LYS A 26 -22.48 23.37 21.55
N PRO A 27 -21.14 23.21 21.48
CA PRO A 27 -20.50 21.91 21.25
C PRO A 27 -20.78 20.89 22.35
N MET A 28 -20.92 21.36 23.59
CA MET A 28 -21.16 20.53 24.76
C MET A 28 -22.57 19.92 24.76
N ILE A 29 -23.57 20.67 24.29
CA ILE A 29 -24.98 20.26 24.32
C ILE A 29 -25.40 19.55 23.03
N PHE A 30 -24.96 20.04 21.86
CA PHE A 30 -25.43 19.57 20.55
C PHE A 30 -24.36 18.84 19.72
N GLY A 31 -23.11 18.80 20.19
CA GLY A 31 -21.99 18.27 19.42
C GLY A 31 -21.65 19.13 18.20
N HIS A 32 -20.78 18.59 17.34
CA HIS A 32 -20.40 19.21 16.08
C HIS A 32 -21.16 18.61 14.90
N SER A 33 -21.51 19.47 13.94
CA SER A 33 -22.11 18.97 12.70
C SER A 33 -21.07 18.28 11.81
N VAL A 34 -21.50 17.30 11.03
CA VAL A 34 -20.64 16.63 10.03
C VAL A 34 -19.99 17.64 9.08
N LYS A 35 -20.70 18.72 8.72
CA LYS A 35 -20.17 19.79 7.86
C LYS A 35 -19.02 20.55 8.53
N GLU A 36 -19.15 20.90 9.81
CA GLU A 36 -18.09 21.58 10.57
C GLU A 36 -16.82 20.74 10.65
N ILE A 37 -16.97 19.44 10.96
CA ILE A 37 -15.86 18.49 11.03
C ILE A 37 -15.19 18.34 9.67
N ARG A 38 -15.99 18.19 8.60
CA ARG A 38 -15.50 18.08 7.22
C ARG A 38 -14.65 19.28 6.83
N THR A 39 -15.18 20.49 7.00
CA THR A 39 -14.47 21.73 6.62
C THR A 39 -13.17 21.88 7.40
N LYS A 40 -13.14 21.52 8.70
CA LYS A 40 -11.90 21.55 9.48
C LYS A 40 -10.84 20.58 8.94
N MET A 41 -11.24 19.34 8.60
CA MET A 41 -10.32 18.36 7.99
C MET A 41 -9.81 18.84 6.63
N GLU A 42 -10.70 19.30 5.74
CA GLU A 42 -10.33 19.81 4.41
C GLU A 42 -9.34 20.97 4.49
N GLN A 43 -9.52 21.89 5.44
CA GLN A 43 -8.64 23.05 5.62
C GLN A 43 -7.24 22.66 6.08
N GLU A 44 -7.10 21.79 7.10
CA GLU A 44 -5.77 21.35 7.55
C GLU A 44 -5.08 20.48 6.49
N LEU A 45 -5.80 19.55 5.85
CA LEU A 45 -5.22 18.73 4.77
C LEU A 45 -4.72 19.58 3.60
N LYS A 46 -5.46 20.61 3.21
CA LYS A 46 -5.03 21.55 2.17
C LYS A 46 -3.78 22.32 2.57
N LYS A 47 -3.69 22.73 3.83
CA LYS A 47 -2.52 23.44 4.37
C LYS A 47 -1.29 22.53 4.41
N ASP A 48 -1.46 21.28 4.79
CA ASP A 48 -0.34 20.34 4.96
C ASP A 48 0.17 19.77 3.62
N TYR A 49 -0.74 19.53 2.66
CA TYR A 49 -0.39 18.86 1.40
C TYR A 49 -0.46 19.75 0.15
N GLY A 50 -1.06 20.94 0.24
CA GLY A 50 -1.18 21.88 -0.86
C GLY A 50 -2.23 21.50 -1.91
N GLU A 51 -3.06 20.48 -1.67
CA GLU A 51 -4.13 20.03 -2.58
C GLU A 51 -5.47 19.89 -1.86
N ASP A 52 -6.58 19.90 -2.62
CA ASP A 52 -7.91 19.73 -2.05
C ASP A 52 -8.24 18.25 -1.86
N PHE A 53 -8.97 17.93 -0.78
CA PHE A 53 -9.36 16.56 -0.44
C PHE A 53 -10.87 16.35 -0.51
N ILE A 54 -11.26 15.11 -0.76
CA ILE A 54 -12.58 14.60 -0.39
C ILE A 54 -12.47 14.04 1.02
N VAL A 55 -13.48 14.35 1.84
CA VAL A 55 -13.60 13.88 3.22
C VAL A 55 -15.00 13.31 3.41
N GLU A 56 -15.06 11.99 3.56
CA GLU A 56 -16.31 11.23 3.59
C GLU A 56 -16.30 10.15 4.66
N ASN A 57 -17.45 9.47 4.81
CA ASN A 57 -17.64 8.43 5.83
C ASN A 57 -17.32 8.90 7.26
N ILE A 58 -17.59 10.18 7.57
CA ILE A 58 -17.33 10.78 8.88
C ILE A 58 -18.15 10.07 9.95
N GLY A 59 -17.48 9.49 10.92
CA GLY A 59 -18.10 8.81 12.05
C GLY A 59 -17.34 9.02 13.36
N THR A 60 -18.02 8.83 14.48
CA THR A 60 -17.40 8.87 15.81
C THR A 60 -16.77 7.52 16.14
N ARG A 61 -15.60 7.56 16.76
CA ARG A 61 -14.86 6.40 17.27
C ARG A 61 -14.44 6.65 18.71
N SER A 62 -14.09 5.57 19.41
CA SER A 62 -13.49 5.63 20.73
C SER A 62 -12.39 4.60 20.86
N ALA A 63 -11.25 5.00 21.41
CA ALA A 63 -10.12 4.15 21.72
C ALA A 63 -9.42 4.69 22.97
N ASN A 64 -8.93 3.82 23.84
CA ASN A 64 -8.19 4.19 25.06
C ASN A 64 -8.91 5.23 25.96
N GLY A 65 -10.25 5.22 25.97
CA GLY A 65 -11.06 6.18 26.74
C GLY A 65 -11.26 7.55 26.06
N GLU A 66 -10.62 7.79 24.91
CA GLU A 66 -10.75 9.00 24.13
C GLU A 66 -11.82 8.83 23.05
N LYS A 67 -12.45 9.92 22.63
CA LYS A 67 -13.39 9.95 21.50
C LYS A 67 -12.86 10.88 20.42
N PHE A 68 -13.04 10.49 19.17
CA PHE A 68 -12.59 11.28 18.03
C PHE A 68 -13.53 11.06 16.85
N TYR A 69 -13.63 12.06 15.98
CA TYR A 69 -14.20 11.89 14.65
C TYR A 69 -13.15 11.27 13.75
N GLN A 70 -13.55 10.37 12.86
CA GLN A 70 -12.70 9.77 11.85
C GLN A 70 -13.42 9.80 10.51
N ALA A 71 -12.66 10.09 9.45
CA ALA A 71 -13.13 10.14 8.08
C ALA A 71 -12.18 9.38 7.17
N GLU A 72 -12.71 8.92 6.05
CA GLU A 72 -11.92 8.49 4.90
C GLU A 72 -11.59 9.71 4.04
N ILE A 73 -10.34 9.77 3.57
CA ILE A 73 -9.84 10.90 2.80
C ILE A 73 -9.05 10.45 1.58
N TYR A 74 -9.13 11.21 0.50
CA TYR A 74 -8.30 11.09 -0.70
C TYR A 74 -8.29 12.42 -1.46
N PRO A 75 -7.25 12.69 -2.26
CA PRO A 75 -7.14 13.97 -2.95
C PRO A 75 -8.18 14.08 -4.08
N LYS A 76 -8.70 15.27 -4.34
CA LYS A 76 -9.62 15.49 -5.47
C LYS A 76 -8.98 15.20 -6.83
N SER A 77 -7.65 15.24 -6.90
CA SER A 77 -6.86 14.97 -8.11
C SER A 77 -7.02 13.55 -8.65
N ILE A 78 -7.47 12.59 -7.84
CA ILE A 78 -7.68 11.20 -8.28
C ILE A 78 -9.10 10.90 -8.79
N ILE A 79 -10.04 11.84 -8.67
CA ILE A 79 -11.42 11.67 -9.16
C ILE A 79 -11.42 11.50 -10.69
N GLY A 80 -12.20 10.54 -11.18
CA GLY A 80 -12.27 10.15 -12.59
C GLY A 80 -11.10 9.30 -13.07
N THR A 81 -10.16 8.94 -12.19
CA THR A 81 -9.05 8.04 -12.51
C THR A 81 -9.30 6.64 -11.95
N ASN A 82 -8.49 5.66 -12.38
CA ASN A 82 -8.51 4.32 -11.80
C ASN A 82 -8.06 4.27 -10.31
N LYS A 83 -7.60 5.39 -9.74
CA LYS A 83 -7.24 5.50 -8.33
C LYS A 83 -8.44 5.83 -7.42
N GLU A 84 -9.52 6.42 -7.94
CA GLU A 84 -10.67 6.95 -7.14
C GLU A 84 -11.36 5.90 -6.27
N TYR A 85 -11.45 4.65 -6.74
CA TYR A 85 -12.10 3.56 -6.01
C TYR A 85 -11.09 2.53 -5.47
N ASP A 86 -9.79 2.86 -5.53
CA ASP A 86 -8.73 1.99 -5.09
C ASP A 86 -8.27 2.40 -3.70
N SER A 87 -8.70 1.61 -2.70
CA SER A 87 -8.38 1.81 -1.27
C SER A 87 -6.88 1.96 -0.96
N TYR A 88 -5.99 1.60 -1.89
CA TYR A 88 -4.56 1.86 -1.77
C TYR A 88 -4.22 3.36 -1.69
N TYR A 89 -5.00 4.23 -2.34
CA TYR A 89 -4.77 5.68 -2.36
C TYR A 89 -5.61 6.44 -1.33
N HIS A 90 -6.33 5.70 -0.48
CA HIS A 90 -7.22 6.26 0.53
C HIS A 90 -6.52 6.27 1.88
N ALA A 91 -6.72 7.34 2.63
CA ALA A 91 -6.18 7.57 3.94
C ALA A 91 -7.31 7.83 4.95
N ARG A 92 -6.93 8.06 6.20
CA ARG A 92 -7.84 8.44 7.27
C ARG A 92 -7.40 9.75 7.88
N ALA A 93 -8.36 10.64 8.10
CA ALA A 93 -8.20 11.82 8.95
C ALA A 93 -9.00 11.62 10.24
N SER A 94 -8.54 12.24 11.31
CA SER A 94 -9.18 12.21 12.62
C SER A 94 -9.12 13.57 13.30
N VAL A 95 -10.13 13.86 14.11
CA VAL A 95 -10.22 15.07 14.95
C VAL A 95 -10.65 14.65 16.33
N ASP A 96 -9.81 14.95 17.33
CA ASP A 96 -10.11 14.61 18.72
C ASP A 96 -11.29 15.41 19.25
N ILE A 97 -12.08 14.75 20.11
CA ILE A 97 -13.16 15.39 20.88
C ILE A 97 -12.62 15.63 22.29
N LEU A 98 -12.18 16.87 22.52
CA LEU A 98 -11.61 17.34 23.77
C LEU A 98 -12.69 17.62 24.84
N PRO A 99 -12.30 17.86 26.10
CA PRO A 99 -13.24 18.26 27.14
C PRO A 99 -14.15 19.42 26.72
N PHE A 100 -15.39 19.38 27.20
CA PHE A 100 -16.48 20.31 26.81
C PHE A 100 -16.89 20.24 25.34
N GLY A 101 -16.55 19.14 24.64
CA GLY A 101 -16.96 18.90 23.26
C GLY A 101 -16.16 19.69 22.22
N ARG A 102 -15.02 20.28 22.60
CA ARG A 102 -14.17 21.06 21.70
C ARG A 102 -13.47 20.15 20.68
N LEU A 103 -13.29 20.63 19.44
CA LEU A 103 -12.48 19.94 18.44
C LEU A 103 -10.98 20.18 18.67
N GLY A 104 -10.20 19.10 18.66
CA GLY A 104 -8.73 19.12 18.71
C GLY A 104 -8.06 19.42 17.38
N GLY A 105 -6.80 19.01 17.25
CA GLY A 105 -6.06 19.04 15.99
C GLY A 105 -6.61 18.04 14.98
N VAL A 106 -6.26 18.22 13.70
CA VAL A 106 -6.47 17.20 12.67
C VAL A 106 -5.21 16.35 12.62
N GLY A 107 -5.35 15.04 12.76
CA GLY A 107 -4.29 14.08 12.51
C GLY A 107 -4.69 13.15 11.37
N ASP A 108 -3.77 12.83 10.47
CA ASP A 108 -4.03 11.96 9.33
C ASP A 108 -2.85 11.03 9.02
N ASN A 109 -3.06 10.12 8.06
CA ASN A 109 -2.02 9.23 7.56
C ASN A 109 -1.82 9.31 6.03
N TYR A 110 -2.27 10.37 5.38
CA TYR A 110 -2.11 10.56 3.93
C TYR A 110 -0.65 10.76 3.53
N GLY A 111 0.19 11.32 4.41
CA GLY A 111 1.63 11.40 4.22
C GLY A 111 2.26 10.05 3.87
N VAL A 112 1.77 8.94 4.43
CA VAL A 112 2.21 7.58 4.11
C VAL A 112 1.83 7.18 2.68
N ILE A 113 0.62 7.51 2.24
CA ILE A 113 0.16 7.21 0.87
C ILE A 113 1.01 7.97 -0.13
N LYS A 114 1.23 9.27 0.12
CA LYS A 114 2.06 10.13 -0.71
C LYS A 114 3.51 9.66 -0.77
N MET A 115 4.08 9.25 0.37
CA MET A 115 5.43 8.66 0.45
C MET A 115 5.58 7.42 -0.43
N ASN A 116 4.57 6.54 -0.45
CA ASN A 116 4.59 5.33 -1.27
C ASN A 116 4.44 5.65 -2.77
N ASP A 117 3.57 6.59 -3.15
CA ASP A 117 3.42 7.01 -4.55
C ASP A 117 4.71 7.67 -5.08
N GLU A 118 5.37 8.51 -4.28
CA GLU A 118 6.68 9.10 -4.60
C GLU A 118 7.77 8.03 -4.78
N ALA A 119 7.86 7.07 -3.87
CA ALA A 119 8.82 5.96 -3.95
C ALA A 119 8.59 5.11 -5.22
N GLU A 120 7.34 4.83 -5.54
CA GLU A 120 6.98 4.11 -6.74
C GLU A 120 7.34 4.89 -8.01
N ASN A 121 6.95 6.16 -8.10
CA ASN A 121 7.29 7.00 -9.26
C ASN A 121 8.81 7.06 -9.48
N TYR A 122 9.59 7.17 -8.40
CA TYR A 122 11.05 7.14 -8.46
C TYR A 122 11.60 5.80 -8.97
N LEU A 123 11.12 4.68 -8.44
CA LEU A 123 11.63 3.34 -8.75
C LEU A 123 11.12 2.78 -10.09
N LEU A 124 9.95 3.22 -10.56
CA LEU A 124 9.30 2.69 -11.76
C LEU A 124 10.14 2.89 -13.01
N LEU A 125 10.83 4.03 -13.14
CA LEU A 125 11.67 4.32 -14.29
C LEU A 125 12.79 3.28 -14.44
N LYS A 126 13.47 2.94 -13.35
CA LYS A 126 14.55 1.95 -13.37
C LYS A 126 14.01 0.53 -13.49
N SER A 127 12.87 0.25 -12.85
CA SER A 127 12.18 -1.03 -12.95
C SER A 127 11.82 -1.35 -14.40
N LYS A 128 11.22 -0.40 -15.14
CA LYS A 128 10.88 -0.60 -16.56
C LYS A 128 12.09 -0.82 -17.45
N LYS A 129 13.20 -0.13 -17.17
CA LYS A 129 14.47 -0.32 -17.91
C LYS A 129 15.10 -1.69 -17.71
N ILE A 130 14.78 -2.38 -16.61
CA ILE A 130 15.38 -3.69 -16.27
C ILE A 130 14.42 -4.83 -16.62
N PHE A 131 13.14 -4.69 -16.28
CA PHE A 131 12.14 -5.77 -16.37
C PHE A 131 11.17 -5.60 -17.56
N GLY A 132 11.24 -4.50 -18.30
CA GLY A 132 10.32 -4.17 -19.39
C GLY A 132 9.07 -3.41 -18.93
N ASN A 133 8.13 -3.20 -19.85
CA ASN A 133 6.96 -2.35 -19.62
C ASN A 133 5.77 -3.06 -18.96
N LYS A 134 5.69 -4.40 -19.05
CA LYS A 134 4.63 -5.23 -18.46
C LYS A 134 4.84 -5.42 -16.96
N ILE A 135 5.03 -4.31 -16.23
CA ILE A 135 5.26 -4.33 -14.79
C ILE A 135 4.35 -3.37 -14.03
N ARG A 136 4.05 -3.75 -12.78
CA ARG A 136 3.46 -2.89 -11.76
C ARG A 136 4.31 -2.98 -10.51
N ILE A 137 4.39 -1.87 -9.77
CA ILE A 137 5.08 -1.86 -8.48
C ILE A 137 4.13 -1.37 -7.39
N LYS A 138 4.39 -1.83 -6.17
CA LYS A 138 3.70 -1.42 -4.96
C LYS A 138 4.74 -1.31 -3.87
N SER A 139 4.80 -0.16 -3.20
CA SER A 139 5.76 0.07 -2.14
C SER A 139 5.08 0.32 -0.79
N ARG A 140 5.80 0.03 0.28
CA ARG A 140 5.51 0.53 1.61
C ARG A 140 6.81 1.05 2.18
N VAL A 141 6.84 2.35 2.46
CA VAL A 141 7.99 3.01 3.04
C VAL A 141 7.69 3.40 4.47
N LYS A 142 8.63 3.11 5.38
CA LYS A 142 8.61 3.63 6.74
C LYS A 142 9.87 4.44 6.99
N TYR A 143 9.70 5.70 7.34
CA TYR A 143 10.78 6.53 7.85
C TYR A 143 10.72 6.54 9.37
N SER A 144 11.87 6.39 10.03
CA SER A 144 11.94 6.40 11.49
C SER A 144 13.23 7.03 11.97
N GLU A 145 13.16 7.67 13.13
CA GLU A 145 14.32 8.25 13.80
C GLU A 145 14.51 7.62 15.17
N LYS A 146 15.77 7.46 15.59
CA LYS A 146 16.14 6.91 16.88
C LYS A 146 15.70 7.87 18.00
N LYS A 147 14.97 7.34 18.96
CA LYS A 147 14.54 8.03 20.18
C LYS A 147 14.80 7.11 21.37
N GLY A 148 15.80 7.46 22.19
CA GLY A 148 16.29 6.60 23.27
C GLY A 148 16.80 5.27 22.71
N ASP A 149 16.29 4.16 23.26
CA ASP A 149 16.64 2.80 22.85
C ASP A 149 15.82 2.28 21.65
N GLY A 150 14.83 3.06 21.19
CA GLY A 150 13.91 2.67 20.13
C GLY A 150 13.97 3.57 18.89
N TYR A 151 13.09 3.28 17.93
CA TYR A 151 12.84 4.10 16.74
C TYR A 151 11.38 4.58 16.77
N LEU A 152 11.18 5.88 16.53
CA LEU A 152 9.87 6.48 16.34
C LEU A 152 9.59 6.60 14.86
N GLN A 153 8.46 6.05 14.41
CA GLN A 153 8.00 6.16 13.02
C GLN A 153 7.30 7.51 12.80
N TYR A 154 7.58 8.14 11.67
CA TYR A 154 6.94 9.38 11.23
C TYR A 154 6.02 9.10 10.03
N LEU A 155 4.80 9.64 10.06
CA LEU A 155 3.78 9.49 9.01
C LEU A 155 3.88 10.62 7.98
N GLU A 156 5.07 10.84 7.44
CA GLU A 156 5.39 11.99 6.58
C GLU A 156 5.58 11.58 5.11
N CYS A 157 5.52 12.56 4.21
CA CYS A 157 5.89 12.42 2.79
C CYS A 157 7.35 12.84 2.53
N GLY A 158 7.77 12.87 1.26
CA GLY A 158 9.11 13.33 0.85
C GLY A 158 10.12 12.19 0.70
N PHE A 159 9.82 11.17 -0.12
CA PHE A 159 10.63 9.97 -0.27
C PHE A 159 12.11 10.26 -0.55
N GLN A 160 12.39 11.11 -1.53
CA GLN A 160 13.76 11.44 -1.91
C GLN A 160 14.49 12.23 -0.82
N GLU A 161 13.78 13.11 -0.11
CA GLU A 161 14.34 13.86 1.01
C GLU A 161 14.70 12.95 2.18
N LYS A 162 13.80 12.03 2.56
CA LYS A 162 14.07 11.04 3.61
C LYS A 162 15.19 10.09 3.21
N MET A 163 15.25 9.68 1.94
CA MET A 163 16.37 8.88 1.42
C MET A 163 17.70 9.63 1.59
N LYS A 164 17.74 10.93 1.27
CA LYS A 164 18.93 11.77 1.48
C LYS A 164 19.28 11.90 2.96
N ALA A 165 18.29 12.18 3.81
CA ALA A 165 18.48 12.31 5.25
C ALA A 165 19.03 11.03 5.89
N VAL A 166 18.59 9.85 5.43
CA VAL A 166 19.11 8.56 5.90
C VAL A 166 20.54 8.32 5.43
N LYS A 167 20.90 8.72 4.20
CA LYS A 167 22.30 8.65 3.71
C LYS A 167 23.23 9.52 4.57
N GLU A 168 22.75 10.66 5.05
CA GLU A 168 23.51 11.58 5.89
C GLU A 168 23.62 11.10 7.36
N ASP A 169 22.64 10.36 7.88
CA ASP A 169 22.68 9.80 9.25
C ASP A 169 22.13 8.36 9.32
N LEU A 170 22.96 7.40 8.93
CA LEU A 170 22.63 5.97 8.95
C LEU A 170 22.49 5.35 10.34
N LYS A 171 22.88 6.08 11.41
CA LYS A 171 22.87 5.59 12.80
C LYS A 171 21.58 5.95 13.51
N ASN A 172 21.04 7.14 13.26
CA ASN A 172 19.83 7.61 13.92
C ASN A 172 18.62 7.66 12.98
N LYS A 173 18.81 7.60 11.67
CA LYS A 173 17.70 7.62 10.71
C LYS A 173 17.61 6.31 9.95
N ARG A 174 16.38 5.89 9.70
CA ARG A 174 16.07 4.62 9.07
C ARG A 174 14.97 4.80 8.03
N LEU A 175 15.20 4.21 6.85
CA LEU A 175 14.21 4.04 5.80
C LEU A 175 14.01 2.54 5.57
N GLU A 176 12.87 2.01 5.97
CA GLU A 176 12.46 0.65 5.61
C GLU A 176 11.69 0.69 4.30
N LEU A 177 12.07 -0.15 3.34
CA LEU A 177 11.41 -0.29 2.06
C LEU A 177 10.91 -1.72 1.90
N THR A 178 9.59 -1.89 1.88
CA THR A 178 8.96 -3.09 1.33
C THR A 178 8.55 -2.80 -0.11
N LEU A 179 9.10 -3.55 -1.07
CA LEU A 179 8.87 -3.34 -2.50
C LEU A 179 8.36 -4.61 -3.16
N TYR A 180 7.18 -4.53 -3.76
CA TYR A 180 6.64 -5.61 -4.60
C TYR A 180 6.72 -5.20 -6.06
N ILE A 181 7.36 -6.03 -6.87
CA ILE A 181 7.48 -5.87 -8.32
C ILE A 181 6.70 -7.00 -8.98
N TYR A 182 5.57 -6.65 -9.59
CA TYR A 182 4.71 -7.57 -10.33
C TYR A 182 5.08 -7.51 -11.81
N ILE A 183 5.59 -8.61 -12.34
CA ILE A 183 5.96 -8.75 -13.75
C ILE A 183 4.89 -9.63 -14.41
N PHE A 184 4.17 -9.07 -15.38
CA PHE A 184 3.10 -9.77 -16.11
C PHE A 184 3.71 -10.50 -17.30
N ASP A 185 4.45 -11.55 -16.98
CA ASP A 185 5.18 -12.38 -17.92
C ASP A 185 5.46 -13.75 -17.31
N ARG A 186 5.48 -14.78 -18.17
CA ARG A 186 5.81 -16.14 -17.74
C ARG A 186 7.31 -16.41 -17.82
N ILE A 187 7.73 -17.47 -17.13
CA ILE A 187 9.05 -18.07 -17.23
C ILE A 187 8.85 -19.52 -17.68
N ASP A 188 8.99 -19.75 -18.98
CA ASP A 188 8.63 -21.02 -19.62
C ASP A 188 9.78 -22.04 -19.62
N ASN A 189 11.01 -21.58 -19.41
CA ASN A 189 12.19 -22.44 -19.41
C ASN A 189 13.31 -21.93 -18.49
N GLU A 190 14.32 -22.79 -18.24
CA GLU A 190 15.44 -22.46 -17.35
C GLU A 190 16.36 -21.37 -17.90
N LYS A 191 16.42 -21.17 -19.23
CA LYS A 191 17.18 -20.06 -19.83
C LYS A 191 16.55 -18.72 -19.48
N GLU A 192 15.24 -18.58 -19.68
CA GLU A 192 14.48 -17.39 -19.25
C GLU A 192 14.60 -17.16 -17.75
N LYS A 193 14.49 -18.24 -16.95
CA LYS A 193 14.67 -18.15 -15.49
C LYS A 193 16.03 -17.55 -15.13
N GLU A 194 17.09 -17.96 -15.79
CA GLU A 194 18.44 -17.43 -15.57
C GLU A 194 18.59 -15.97 -16.04
N GLU A 195 17.94 -15.59 -17.14
CA GLU A 195 17.87 -14.18 -17.57
C GLU A 195 17.14 -13.31 -16.53
N ARG A 196 16.00 -13.78 -15.99
CA ARG A 196 15.29 -13.12 -14.91
C ARG A 196 16.11 -12.99 -13.63
N ARG A 197 16.89 -14.02 -13.27
CA ARG A 197 17.81 -13.92 -12.12
C ARG A 197 18.82 -12.80 -12.29
N LYS A 198 19.37 -12.63 -13.50
CA LYS A 198 20.33 -11.55 -13.82
C LYS A 198 19.67 -10.17 -13.76
N GLU A 199 18.44 -10.03 -14.24
CA GLU A 199 17.65 -8.79 -14.13
C GLU A 199 17.42 -8.40 -12.66
N ILE A 200 16.96 -9.35 -11.84
CA ILE A 200 16.73 -9.14 -10.40
C ILE A 200 18.03 -8.75 -9.71
N TYR A 201 19.13 -9.46 -9.99
CA TYR A 201 20.44 -9.13 -9.44
C TYR A 201 20.87 -7.70 -9.80
N LYS A 202 20.73 -7.30 -11.07
CA LYS A 202 21.02 -5.94 -11.54
C LYS A 202 20.17 -4.89 -10.83
N TYR A 203 18.90 -5.20 -10.56
CA TYR A 203 18.02 -4.30 -9.83
C TYR A 203 18.43 -4.15 -8.36
N ILE A 204 18.84 -5.24 -7.70
CA ILE A 204 19.40 -5.19 -6.34
C ILE A 204 20.65 -4.33 -6.28
N GLN A 205 21.58 -4.48 -7.23
CA GLN A 205 22.78 -3.63 -7.28
C GLN A 205 22.42 -2.15 -7.44
N TYR A 206 21.38 -1.84 -8.21
CA TYR A 206 20.85 -0.48 -8.29
C TYR A 206 20.31 0.01 -6.94
N LEU A 207 19.48 -0.78 -6.23
CA LEU A 207 18.96 -0.40 -4.91
C LEU A 207 20.08 -0.21 -3.87
N LYS A 208 21.15 -1.01 -3.93
CA LYS A 208 22.36 -0.83 -3.12
C LYS A 208 23.02 0.52 -3.40
N LYS A 209 23.24 0.85 -4.67
CA LYS A 209 23.80 2.16 -5.08
C LYS A 209 22.94 3.33 -4.61
N GLU A 210 21.61 3.16 -4.64
CA GLU A 210 20.69 4.18 -4.14
C GLU A 210 20.57 4.22 -2.60
N GLY A 211 21.26 3.32 -1.87
CA GLY A 211 21.19 3.27 -0.40
C GLY A 211 19.86 2.72 0.14
N LEU A 212 19.04 2.10 -0.71
CA LEU A 212 17.72 1.55 -0.36
C LEU A 212 17.76 0.09 0.10
N PHE A 213 18.95 -0.54 0.07
CA PHE A 213 19.07 -1.96 0.37
C PHE A 213 19.13 -2.31 1.86
N LYS A 214 19.64 -1.42 2.73
CA LYS A 214 19.98 -1.74 4.13
C LYS A 214 18.80 -2.33 4.93
N TYR A 215 17.59 -1.84 4.67
CA TYR A 215 16.34 -2.30 5.26
C TYR A 215 15.32 -2.56 4.16
N LEU A 216 15.70 -3.40 3.19
CA LEU A 216 14.87 -3.85 2.09
C LEU A 216 14.20 -5.19 2.40
N GLU A 217 12.90 -5.25 2.12
CA GLU A 217 12.14 -6.46 1.78
C GLU A 217 11.66 -6.27 0.34
N MET A 218 11.99 -7.20 -0.55
CA MET A 218 11.54 -7.12 -1.94
C MET A 218 10.99 -8.45 -2.42
N GLY A 219 9.78 -8.43 -2.94
CA GLY A 219 9.17 -9.54 -3.68
C GLY A 219 9.16 -9.23 -5.16
N VAL A 220 9.69 -10.13 -5.99
CA VAL A 220 9.53 -10.10 -7.44
C VAL A 220 8.59 -11.24 -7.81
N ILE A 221 7.39 -10.89 -8.26
CA ILE A 221 6.29 -11.82 -8.51
C ILE A 221 6.00 -11.87 -10.01
N PHE A 222 6.13 -13.06 -10.60
CA PHE A 222 5.83 -13.33 -12.00
C PHE A 222 4.36 -13.76 -12.12
N ILE A 223 3.52 -12.84 -12.57
CA ILE A 223 2.09 -13.04 -12.79
C ILE A 223 1.87 -13.51 -14.22
N ASP A 224 1.08 -14.58 -14.36
CA ASP A 224 0.68 -15.07 -15.67
C ASP A 224 -0.18 -14.04 -16.42
N GLU A 225 0.24 -13.68 -17.63
CA GLU A 225 -0.43 -12.71 -18.49
C GLU A 225 -1.88 -13.09 -18.85
N ARG A 226 -2.29 -14.36 -18.70
CA ARG A 226 -3.68 -14.79 -18.86
C ARG A 226 -4.64 -14.11 -17.89
N VAL A 227 -4.15 -13.52 -16.80
CA VAL A 227 -4.94 -12.65 -15.93
C VAL A 227 -5.41 -11.37 -16.64
N LEU A 228 -4.74 -10.98 -17.73
CA LEU A 228 -5.04 -9.83 -18.56
C LEU A 228 -6.01 -10.17 -19.71
N ALA A 229 -6.44 -11.42 -19.87
CA ALA A 229 -7.41 -11.78 -20.88
C ALA A 229 -8.79 -11.15 -20.58
N PRO A 230 -9.53 -10.66 -21.59
CA PRO A 230 -10.92 -10.21 -21.44
C PRO A 230 -11.81 -11.13 -20.61
N GLY A 231 -11.76 -12.43 -20.89
CA GLY A 231 -12.59 -13.45 -20.25
C GLY A 231 -12.10 -13.88 -18.88
N TYR A 232 -11.01 -13.30 -18.35
CA TYR A 232 -10.49 -13.70 -17.03
C TYR A 232 -11.53 -13.50 -15.92
N TYR A 233 -12.27 -12.39 -15.98
CA TYR A 233 -13.28 -12.04 -14.98
C TYR A 233 -14.40 -13.07 -14.90
N ASP A 234 -14.75 -13.74 -16.00
CA ASP A 234 -15.77 -14.80 -16.03
C ASP A 234 -15.39 -15.98 -15.13
N TYR A 235 -14.09 -16.21 -14.91
CA TYR A 235 -13.57 -17.31 -14.11
C TYR A 235 -13.23 -16.93 -12.67
N THR A 236 -13.12 -15.64 -12.35
CA THR A 236 -12.63 -15.16 -11.04
C THR A 236 -13.43 -15.72 -9.86
N TYR A 237 -14.75 -15.73 -9.97
CA TYR A 237 -15.64 -16.26 -8.93
C TYR A 237 -15.40 -17.76 -8.70
N GLU A 238 -15.35 -18.57 -9.76
CA GLU A 238 -15.10 -20.02 -9.65
C GLU A 238 -13.69 -20.32 -9.13
N ILE A 239 -12.70 -19.52 -9.54
CA ILE A 239 -11.31 -19.60 -9.05
C ILE A 239 -11.25 -19.30 -7.55
N LYS A 240 -11.98 -18.31 -7.04
CA LYS A 240 -11.91 -17.88 -5.63
C LYS A 240 -12.86 -18.69 -4.72
N HIS A 241 -14.09 -18.92 -5.15
CA HIS A 241 -15.20 -19.42 -4.33
C HIS A 241 -15.79 -20.76 -4.79
N GLY A 242 -15.52 -21.18 -6.02
CA GLY A 242 -15.96 -22.48 -6.55
C GLY A 242 -15.32 -23.68 -5.86
N LYS A 243 -15.81 -24.89 -6.18
CA LYS A 243 -15.35 -26.17 -5.62
C LYS A 243 -13.82 -26.30 -5.70
N LYS A 244 -13.18 -26.74 -4.61
CA LYS A 244 -11.74 -27.02 -4.57
C LYS A 244 -11.46 -28.52 -4.50
N VAL A 245 -10.36 -28.93 -5.10
CA VAL A 245 -9.80 -30.28 -5.01
C VAL A 245 -8.46 -30.23 -4.31
N ALA A 246 -8.22 -31.19 -3.41
CA ALA A 246 -6.93 -31.34 -2.75
C ALA A 246 -5.93 -31.97 -3.73
N LEU A 247 -4.75 -31.38 -3.82
CA LEU A 247 -3.63 -31.82 -4.65
C LEU A 247 -2.35 -31.74 -3.83
N THR A 248 -1.37 -32.56 -4.16
CA THR A 248 -0.03 -32.50 -3.56
C THR A 248 0.92 -31.88 -4.57
N VAL A 249 1.48 -30.73 -4.24
CA VAL A 249 2.44 -29.99 -5.09
C VAL A 249 3.69 -29.78 -4.27
N GLU A 250 4.84 -30.25 -4.75
CA GLU A 250 6.13 -30.13 -4.05
C GLU A 250 6.10 -30.67 -2.60
N GLY A 251 5.28 -31.71 -2.36
CA GLY A 251 5.10 -32.33 -1.04
C GLY A 251 4.08 -31.61 -0.14
N GLU A 252 3.53 -30.47 -0.56
CA GLU A 252 2.53 -29.72 0.17
C GLU A 252 1.11 -29.98 -0.32
N LYS A 253 0.16 -30.11 0.61
CA LYS A 253 -1.26 -30.25 0.29
C LYS A 253 -1.87 -28.88 -0.01
N VAL A 254 -2.26 -28.66 -1.25
CA VAL A 254 -2.91 -27.43 -1.73
C VAL A 254 -4.34 -27.69 -2.21
N TYR A 255 -5.17 -26.65 -2.18
CA TYR A 255 -6.57 -26.70 -2.60
C TYR A 255 -6.78 -25.81 -3.81
N MET A 256 -7.03 -26.41 -4.98
CA MET A 256 -7.10 -25.71 -6.26
C MET A 256 -8.44 -25.94 -6.98
N PRO A 257 -8.80 -25.09 -7.96
CA PRO A 257 -9.94 -25.38 -8.83
C PRO A 257 -9.79 -26.73 -9.55
N PRO A 258 -10.90 -27.39 -9.96
CA PRO A 258 -10.85 -28.70 -10.59
C PRO A 258 -10.08 -28.66 -11.91
N MET A 259 -9.39 -29.76 -12.24
CA MET A 259 -8.56 -29.86 -13.46
C MET A 259 -9.33 -29.50 -14.75
N LYS A 260 -10.60 -29.89 -14.85
CA LYS A 260 -11.45 -29.55 -16.00
C LYS A 260 -11.56 -28.03 -16.20
N LEU A 261 -11.86 -27.29 -15.13
CA LEU A 261 -11.95 -25.83 -15.15
C LEU A 261 -10.59 -25.20 -15.49
N ARG A 262 -9.52 -25.70 -14.87
CA ARG A 262 -8.14 -25.24 -15.14
C ARG A 262 -7.75 -25.40 -16.61
N LYS A 263 -8.05 -26.55 -17.22
CA LYS A 263 -7.76 -26.81 -18.65
C LYS A 263 -8.57 -25.89 -19.57
N GLU A 264 -9.88 -25.76 -19.31
CA GLU A 264 -10.77 -24.91 -20.09
C GLU A 264 -10.32 -23.45 -20.07
N MET A 265 -10.19 -22.86 -18.87
CA MET A 265 -9.82 -21.46 -18.72
C MET A 265 -8.40 -21.21 -19.28
N SER A 266 -7.45 -22.13 -19.06
CA SER A 266 -6.07 -21.95 -19.54
C SER A 266 -6.02 -21.89 -21.05
N GLY A 267 -6.81 -22.70 -21.75
CA GLY A 267 -6.91 -22.67 -23.20
C GLY A 267 -7.57 -21.39 -23.71
N LYS A 268 -8.75 -21.04 -23.19
CA LYS A 268 -9.50 -19.86 -23.63
C LYS A 268 -8.71 -18.56 -23.41
N LEU A 269 -8.16 -18.37 -22.22
CA LEU A 269 -7.44 -17.14 -21.85
C LEU A 269 -6.11 -17.02 -22.62
N GLU A 270 -5.43 -18.13 -22.89
CA GLU A 270 -4.22 -18.13 -23.73
C GLU A 270 -4.53 -17.66 -25.16
N ASP A 271 -5.62 -18.17 -25.75
CA ASP A 271 -6.03 -17.81 -27.11
C ASP A 271 -6.48 -16.33 -27.20
N GLU A 272 -7.00 -15.77 -26.10
CA GLU A 272 -7.31 -14.34 -26.01
C GLU A 272 -6.05 -13.48 -25.89
N VAL A 273 -5.13 -13.83 -25.00
CA VAL A 273 -3.87 -13.07 -24.82
C VAL A 273 -3.04 -13.05 -26.10
N LYS A 274 -2.93 -14.17 -26.81
CA LYS A 274 -2.17 -14.25 -28.08
C LYS A 274 -2.65 -13.31 -29.18
N LYS A 275 -3.91 -12.89 -29.11
CA LYS A 275 -4.51 -11.94 -30.08
C LYS A 275 -4.33 -10.49 -29.66
N MET A 276 -3.87 -10.24 -28.44
CA MET A 276 -3.69 -8.89 -27.92
C MET A 276 -2.33 -8.33 -28.28
N SER A 277 -2.31 -7.03 -28.57
CA SER A 277 -1.08 -6.26 -28.66
C SER A 277 -0.47 -5.96 -27.28
N ASP A 278 0.83 -5.67 -27.24
CA ASP A 278 1.51 -5.18 -26.03
C ASP A 278 0.81 -3.96 -25.42
N TYR A 279 0.30 -3.06 -26.26
CA TYR A 279 -0.44 -1.89 -25.82
C TYR A 279 -1.72 -2.27 -25.06
N GLU A 280 -2.48 -3.25 -25.57
CA GLU A 280 -3.70 -3.74 -24.92
C GLU A 280 -3.39 -4.47 -23.62
N LEU A 281 -2.33 -5.26 -23.58
CA LEU A 281 -1.85 -5.93 -22.36
C LEU A 281 -1.47 -4.90 -21.29
N ILE A 282 -0.67 -3.89 -21.65
CA ILE A 282 -0.29 -2.80 -20.73
C ILE A 282 -1.51 -2.01 -20.26
N LYS A 283 -2.45 -1.70 -21.16
CA LYS A 283 -3.69 -0.99 -20.81
C LYS A 283 -4.52 -1.79 -19.82
N ARG A 284 -4.67 -3.11 -20.01
CA ARG A 284 -5.39 -3.99 -19.10
C ARG A 284 -4.68 -4.18 -17.77
N MET A 285 -3.37 -4.39 -17.79
CA MET A 285 -2.54 -4.45 -16.58
C MET A 285 -2.73 -3.17 -15.75
N ASN A 286 -2.85 -2.02 -16.40
CA ASN A 286 -3.03 -0.75 -15.70
C ASN A 286 -4.41 -0.56 -15.05
N ARG A 287 -5.42 -1.34 -15.46
CA ARG A 287 -6.77 -1.33 -14.86
C ARG A 287 -6.84 -2.11 -13.55
N ILE A 288 -5.91 -3.02 -13.29
CA ILE A 288 -5.85 -3.75 -12.02
C ILE A 288 -5.57 -2.73 -10.91
N SER A 289 -6.41 -2.76 -9.88
CA SER A 289 -6.27 -1.86 -8.73
C SER A 289 -5.00 -2.21 -7.97
N LYS A 290 -4.30 -1.22 -7.43
CA LYS A 290 -3.08 -1.44 -6.65
C LYS A 290 -3.38 -2.15 -5.32
N SER A 291 -4.58 -2.00 -4.76
CA SER A 291 -5.07 -2.83 -3.65
C SER A 291 -5.16 -4.31 -4.01
N GLU A 292 -5.54 -4.65 -5.26
CA GLU A 292 -5.63 -6.03 -5.76
C GLU A 292 -4.25 -6.67 -6.02
N LEU A 293 -3.18 -5.87 -6.15
CA LEU A 293 -1.80 -6.35 -6.15
C LEU A 293 -1.43 -6.86 -4.75
N SER A 294 -1.86 -8.09 -4.46
CA SER A 294 -1.64 -8.78 -3.20
C SER A 294 -1.79 -10.28 -3.37
N TYR A 295 -1.25 -11.04 -2.41
CA TYR A 295 -1.39 -12.48 -2.37
C TYR A 295 -2.86 -12.93 -2.47
N LYS A 296 -3.74 -12.33 -1.67
CA LYS A 296 -5.14 -12.75 -1.56
C LYS A 296 -5.95 -12.51 -2.84
N GLU A 297 -5.71 -11.37 -3.51
CA GLU A 297 -6.54 -10.94 -4.62
C GLU A 297 -6.03 -11.42 -5.98
N LEU A 298 -4.72 -11.31 -6.23
CA LEU A 298 -4.12 -11.57 -7.53
C LEU A 298 -3.13 -12.73 -7.51
N GLU A 299 -2.19 -12.78 -6.57
CA GLU A 299 -1.03 -13.66 -6.73
C GLU A 299 -1.38 -15.13 -6.49
N LYS A 300 -2.22 -15.43 -5.48
CA LYS A 300 -2.43 -16.80 -4.97
C LYS A 300 -2.60 -17.83 -6.07
N TYR A 301 -3.41 -17.54 -7.08
CA TYR A 301 -3.65 -18.49 -8.16
C TYR A 301 -2.94 -18.12 -9.47
N ASN A 302 -2.59 -16.85 -9.67
CA ASN A 302 -2.10 -16.37 -10.96
C ASN A 302 -0.58 -16.17 -11.02
N ALA A 303 0.11 -16.15 -9.88
CA ALA A 303 1.56 -16.09 -9.87
C ALA A 303 2.15 -17.46 -10.22
N GLN A 304 3.09 -17.49 -11.16
CA GLN A 304 3.79 -18.70 -11.59
C GLN A 304 5.05 -18.91 -10.75
N ARG A 305 5.80 -17.83 -10.54
CA ARG A 305 7.08 -17.85 -9.81
C ARG A 305 7.26 -16.59 -8.95
N GLN A 306 8.12 -16.69 -7.94
CA GLN A 306 8.50 -15.56 -7.07
C GLN A 306 9.98 -15.59 -6.73
N CYS A 307 10.51 -14.43 -6.37
CA CYS A 307 11.80 -14.27 -5.72
C CYS A 307 11.66 -13.33 -4.54
N TRP A 308 12.03 -13.79 -3.34
CA TRP A 308 12.04 -12.98 -2.13
C TRP A 308 13.46 -12.58 -1.74
N ILE A 309 13.63 -11.29 -1.48
CA ILE A 309 14.89 -10.67 -1.13
C ILE A 309 14.73 -9.96 0.21
N TYR A 310 15.50 -10.39 1.21
CA TYR A 310 15.50 -9.80 2.53
C TYR A 310 16.90 -9.34 2.88
N SER A 311 17.07 -8.04 3.09
CA SER A 311 18.29 -7.54 3.70
C SER A 311 18.39 -8.00 5.15
N ILE A 312 19.61 -8.24 5.64
CA ILE A 312 19.81 -8.62 7.03
C ILE A 312 19.24 -7.58 8.01
N GLY A 313 19.36 -6.29 7.69
CA GLY A 313 18.81 -5.22 8.52
C GLY A 313 17.28 -5.28 8.59
N MET A 314 16.60 -5.64 7.51
CA MET A 314 15.14 -5.84 7.52
C MET A 314 14.75 -7.02 8.41
N LEU A 315 15.47 -8.14 8.30
CA LEU A 315 15.22 -9.33 9.11
C LEU A 315 15.43 -9.06 10.61
N GLU A 316 16.52 -8.39 10.98
CA GLU A 316 16.83 -8.07 12.37
C GLU A 316 15.76 -7.18 13.02
N ALA A 317 15.15 -6.30 12.24
CA ALA A 317 14.15 -5.38 12.73
C ALA A 317 12.74 -5.97 12.83
N ASN A 318 12.32 -6.76 11.84
CA ASN A 318 10.93 -7.19 11.70
C ASN A 318 10.73 -8.70 11.89
N TYR A 319 11.80 -9.51 11.82
CA TYR A 319 11.72 -10.97 11.75
C TYR A 319 12.82 -11.67 12.58
N LYS A 320 13.28 -11.05 13.68
CA LYS A 320 14.46 -11.50 14.45
C LYS A 320 14.43 -12.97 14.87
N SER A 321 13.25 -13.51 15.18
CA SER A 321 13.05 -14.91 15.58
C SER A 321 13.21 -15.93 14.46
N SER A 322 13.19 -15.49 13.20
CA SER A 322 13.18 -16.37 12.02
C SER A 322 14.49 -16.35 11.25
N ILE A 323 15.52 -15.65 11.75
CA ILE A 323 16.81 -15.48 11.05
C ILE A 323 17.61 -16.78 11.09
N THR A 324 17.91 -17.31 9.92
CA THR A 324 18.78 -18.48 9.75
C THR A 324 20.24 -18.05 9.58
N LYS A 325 21.17 -19.03 9.61
CA LYS A 325 22.58 -18.77 9.26
C LYS A 325 22.72 -18.36 7.79
N GLU A 326 21.95 -18.98 6.89
CA GLU A 326 21.97 -18.65 5.45
C GLU A 326 21.58 -17.18 5.22
N ASP A 327 20.59 -16.67 5.95
CA ASP A 327 20.14 -15.27 5.83
C ASP A 327 21.25 -14.26 6.19
N LYS A 328 22.09 -14.60 7.18
CA LYS A 328 23.22 -13.76 7.59
C LYS A 328 24.33 -13.73 6.55
N ASP A 329 24.49 -14.82 5.80
CA ASP A 329 25.52 -14.96 4.77
C ASP A 329 25.06 -14.38 3.42
N ARG A 330 23.74 -14.29 3.19
CA ARG A 330 23.15 -13.80 1.94
C ARG A 330 23.17 -12.26 1.86
N LYS A 331 24.30 -11.73 1.38
CA LYS A 331 24.48 -10.28 1.15
C LYS A 331 24.00 -9.81 -0.21
N TYR A 332 23.63 -10.73 -1.11
CA TYR A 332 23.20 -10.43 -2.48
C TYR A 332 24.29 -9.71 -3.29
N ASP A 333 25.54 -10.09 -3.06
CA ASP A 333 26.72 -9.65 -3.84
C ASP A 333 27.06 -10.66 -4.95
N LYS A 334 26.32 -11.77 -5.02
CA LYS A 334 26.50 -12.84 -6.00
C LYS A 334 25.17 -13.20 -6.64
N LEU A 335 25.19 -13.58 -7.92
CA LEU A 335 24.00 -14.02 -8.64
C LEU A 335 23.38 -15.29 -8.03
N SER A 336 24.21 -16.15 -7.43
CA SER A 336 23.78 -17.36 -6.72
C SER A 336 22.79 -17.10 -5.58
N ASP A 337 22.81 -15.89 -5.02
CA ASP A 337 21.94 -15.49 -3.92
C ASP A 337 20.49 -15.25 -4.39
N ILE A 338 20.27 -15.13 -5.70
CA ILE A 338 18.95 -14.95 -6.32
C ILE A 338 18.34 -16.32 -6.58
N LYS A 339 17.26 -16.63 -5.87
CA LYS A 339 16.48 -17.87 -6.04
C LYS A 339 15.08 -17.51 -6.55
N ILE A 340 14.66 -18.15 -7.64
CA ILE A 340 13.31 -18.02 -8.19
C ILE A 340 12.59 -19.34 -7.95
N ASP A 341 11.58 -19.28 -7.09
CA ASP A 341 10.79 -20.41 -6.61
C ASP A 341 9.43 -20.46 -7.31
N ASN A 342 8.81 -21.64 -7.33
CA ASN A 342 7.48 -21.83 -7.89
C ASN A 342 6.40 -21.37 -6.92
N TYR A 343 5.25 -20.94 -7.44
CA TYR A 343 4.03 -20.82 -6.65
C TYR A 343 3.27 -22.14 -6.65
N ILE A 344 3.20 -22.78 -5.49
CA ILE A 344 2.53 -24.09 -5.30
C ILE A 344 1.02 -24.08 -5.64
N THR A 345 0.40 -22.90 -5.67
CA THR A 345 -1.03 -22.70 -5.95
C THR A 345 -1.31 -22.20 -7.37
N TYR A 346 -0.32 -22.16 -8.26
CA TYR A 346 -0.47 -21.76 -9.66
C TYR A 346 -1.48 -22.64 -10.41
N ILE A 347 -2.53 -22.04 -10.97
CA ILE A 347 -3.70 -22.79 -11.47
C ILE A 347 -3.70 -23.05 -12.97
N TYR A 348 -2.82 -22.43 -13.74
CA TYR A 348 -2.87 -22.60 -15.19
C TYR A 348 -2.18 -23.88 -15.64
N ILE A 349 -2.60 -24.40 -16.80
CA ILE A 349 -2.04 -25.59 -17.46
C ILE A 349 -1.39 -25.15 -18.76
N ASN A 350 -0.17 -25.60 -19.02
CA ASN A 350 0.52 -25.35 -20.29
C ASN A 350 0.30 -26.56 -21.20
N LYS A 351 -0.11 -26.33 -22.47
CA LYS A 351 -0.47 -27.39 -23.44
C LYS A 351 0.71 -28.33 -23.81
N LYS A 352 1.93 -28.08 -23.32
CA LYS A 352 3.09 -28.95 -23.46
C LYS A 352 3.70 -29.17 -22.07
N GLY A 353 3.42 -30.31 -21.44
CA GLY A 353 4.16 -30.71 -20.25
C GLY A 353 3.46 -31.62 -19.24
N ASP A 354 2.14 -31.69 -19.21
CA ASP A 354 1.39 -32.41 -18.16
C ASP A 354 0.58 -33.60 -18.73
N GLU A 355 1.19 -34.40 -19.60
CA GLU A 355 0.75 -35.78 -19.93
C GLU A 355 1.73 -36.81 -19.38
#